data_AF-A0A6L7N790-F1
#
_entry.id   AF-A0A6L7N790-F1
#
_cell.length_a   1.000
_cell.length_b   1.000
_cell.length_c   1.000
_cell.angle_alpha   90.00
_cell.angle_beta   90.00
_cell.angle_gamma   90.00
#
_symmetry.space_group_name_H-M   'P 1'
#
loop_
_entity.id
_entity.type
_entity.pdbx_description
1 polymer ?
#
loop_
_entity_poly.entity_id
_entity_poly.type
_entity_poly.pdbx_seq_one_letter_code
_entity_poly.pdbx_strand_id
1 'polypeptide(L)'
;MHGYVVQWYFDEVGASGPDYYPEPLQAGIDELNERIYRTVNNGVYKSGFATTQEAYRDAVTDLFGTLDLLEERLATRRYLLGTKITEADWRLFTTLVRFDPVYYGHFKCNVRQLVDYPNLWGYTRDLYQHPGIAGTVDIPYIKAHYYGSHETINPYRIVPVGPEIDFTIPHDRSRLSG
;
A
#
# COMPACT_ATOMS: atom_id res chain seq x y z
N MET A 1 2.54 -12.68 -17.12
CA MET A 1 1.30 -13.46 -17.01
C MET A 1 0.35 -12.58 -16.21
N HIS A 2 -0.43 -11.78 -16.94
CA HIS A 2 -1.13 -10.61 -16.41
C HIS A 2 -2.43 -11.03 -15.70
N GLY A 3 -2.78 -10.32 -14.62
CA GLY A 3 -3.92 -10.61 -13.72
C GLY A 3 -5.32 -10.46 -14.33
N TYR A 4 -5.45 -10.54 -15.66
CA TYR A 4 -6.70 -10.33 -16.40
C TYR A 4 -7.77 -11.39 -16.15
N VAL A 5 -7.41 -12.57 -15.63
CA VAL A 5 -8.31 -13.74 -15.66
C VAL A 5 -9.37 -13.71 -14.55
N VAL A 6 -9.15 -13.04 -13.42
CA VAL A 6 -10.01 -13.27 -12.25
C VAL A 6 -11.33 -12.48 -12.30
N GLN A 7 -11.33 -11.23 -12.78
CA GLN A 7 -12.54 -10.39 -12.75
C GLN A 7 -13.57 -10.83 -13.81
N TRP A 8 -13.14 -10.97 -15.08
CA TRP A 8 -14.00 -11.35 -16.20
C TRP A 8 -14.61 -12.75 -16.07
N TYR A 9 -13.91 -13.66 -15.38
CA TYR A 9 -14.34 -15.05 -15.25
C TYR A 9 -15.62 -15.23 -14.43
N PHE A 10 -15.92 -14.31 -13.51
CA PHE A 10 -17.13 -14.39 -12.69
C PHE A 10 -18.31 -13.60 -13.25
N ASP A 11 -18.07 -12.68 -14.18
CA ASP A 11 -19.13 -11.92 -14.86
C ASP A 11 -20.02 -12.87 -15.71
N GLU A 12 -19.41 -13.89 -16.33
CA GLU A 12 -20.12 -14.92 -17.11
C GLU A 12 -21.04 -15.82 -16.25
N VAL A 13 -20.81 -15.89 -14.93
CA VAL A 13 -21.63 -16.66 -13.97
C VAL A 13 -22.46 -15.79 -13.05
N GLY A 14 -22.65 -14.51 -13.39
CA GLY A 14 -23.59 -13.60 -12.71
C GLY A 14 -23.04 -12.83 -11.52
N ALA A 15 -21.72 -12.81 -11.30
CA ALA A 15 -21.13 -11.86 -10.37
C ALA A 15 -21.12 -10.47 -11.01
N SER A 16 -21.91 -9.53 -10.47
CA SER A 16 -21.82 -8.11 -10.86
C SER A 16 -20.91 -7.39 -9.87
N GLY A 17 -19.68 -7.12 -10.26
CA GLY A 17 -18.71 -6.36 -9.47
C GLY A 17 -18.32 -5.03 -10.12
N PRO A 18 -17.76 -4.08 -9.36
CA PRO A 18 -17.09 -2.92 -9.94
C PRO A 18 -15.91 -3.35 -10.82
N ASP A 19 -15.80 -2.77 -12.01
CA ASP A 19 -14.64 -2.93 -12.89
C ASP A 19 -13.48 -2.06 -12.39
N TYR A 20 -12.44 -2.71 -11.86
CA TYR A 20 -11.23 -2.06 -11.35
C TYR A 20 -10.14 -1.87 -12.43
N TYR A 21 -10.35 -2.35 -13.66
CA TYR A 21 -9.43 -2.21 -14.78
C TYR A 21 -10.13 -1.78 -16.08
N PRO A 22 -10.90 -0.66 -16.05
CA PRO A 22 -11.69 -0.24 -17.20
C PRO A 22 -10.80 0.25 -18.34
N GLU A 23 -11.17 -0.08 -19.58
CA GLU A 23 -10.43 0.23 -20.82
C GLU A 23 -9.84 1.66 -20.87
N PRO A 24 -10.59 2.74 -20.53
CA PRO A 24 -10.06 4.11 -20.62
C PRO A 24 -8.93 4.42 -19.63
N LEU A 25 -8.74 3.61 -18.59
CA LEU A 25 -7.74 3.82 -17.53
C LEU A 25 -6.56 2.85 -17.59
N GLN A 26 -6.61 1.81 -18.43
CA GLN A 26 -5.63 0.71 -18.44
C GLN A 26 -4.18 1.20 -18.54
N ALA A 27 -3.87 2.09 -19.49
CA ALA A 27 -2.52 2.62 -19.66
C ALA A 27 -2.01 3.34 -18.39
N GLY A 28 -2.86 4.11 -17.73
CA GLY A 28 -2.52 4.79 -16.47
C GLY A 28 -2.39 3.81 -15.30
N ILE A 29 -3.20 2.76 -15.29
CA ILE A 29 -3.11 1.68 -14.28
C ILE A 29 -1.78 0.94 -14.43
N ASP A 30 -1.42 0.55 -15.64
CA ASP A 30 -0.19 -0.19 -15.93
C ASP A 30 1.06 0.61 -15.57
N GLU A 31 1.10 1.89 -15.92
CA GLU A 31 2.21 2.79 -15.56
C GLU A 31 2.39 2.90 -14.04
N LEU A 32 1.28 3.15 -13.32
CA LEU A 32 1.32 3.26 -11.86
C LEU A 32 1.69 1.93 -11.21
N ASN A 33 1.12 0.82 -11.69
CA ASN A 33 1.40 -0.51 -11.20
C ASN A 33 2.87 -0.88 -11.31
N GLU A 34 3.51 -0.59 -12.45
CA GLU A 34 4.94 -0.88 -12.66
C GLU A 34 5.79 -0.08 -11.67
N ARG A 35 5.51 1.23 -11.54
CA ARG A 35 6.22 2.10 -10.60
C ARG A 35 6.03 1.64 -9.15
N ILE A 36 4.77 1.51 -8.72
CA ILE A 36 4.39 1.11 -7.36
C ILE A 36 4.98 -0.25 -7.02
N TYR A 37 4.93 -1.21 -7.94
CA TYR A 37 5.55 -2.52 -7.72
C TYR A 37 7.06 -2.39 -7.51
N ARG A 38 7.77 -1.73 -8.44
CA ARG A 38 9.23 -1.66 -8.44
C ARG A 38 9.79 -0.96 -7.20
N THR A 39 9.18 0.15 -6.78
CA THR A 39 9.73 1.07 -5.77
C THR A 39 8.99 1.08 -4.45
N VAL A 40 7.73 0.60 -4.39
CA VAL A 40 6.94 0.57 -3.15
C VAL A 40 6.70 -0.86 -2.69
N ASN A 41 5.92 -1.65 -3.43
CA ASN A 41 5.57 -3.02 -3.01
C ASN A 41 6.81 -3.90 -2.83
N ASN A 42 7.73 -3.88 -3.80
CA ASN A 42 9.00 -4.59 -3.71
C ASN A 42 10.09 -3.72 -3.05
N GLY A 43 9.94 -2.38 -3.08
CA GLY A 43 10.93 -1.45 -2.52
C GLY A 43 11.13 -1.61 -1.02
N VAL A 44 10.04 -1.81 -0.26
CA VAL A 44 10.15 -2.08 1.20
C VAL A 44 10.93 -3.36 1.49
N TYR A 45 10.79 -4.41 0.66
CA TYR A 45 11.57 -5.65 0.80
C TYR A 45 13.02 -5.46 0.40
N LYS A 46 13.30 -4.75 -0.70
CA LYS A 46 14.66 -4.38 -1.11
C LYS A 46 15.38 -3.62 0.00
N SER A 47 14.69 -2.71 0.67
CA SER A 47 15.22 -1.98 1.83
C SER A 47 15.45 -2.92 3.03
N GLY A 48 14.45 -3.71 3.42
CA GLY A 48 14.52 -4.57 4.60
C GLY A 48 15.53 -5.71 4.53
N PHE A 49 15.75 -6.26 3.33
CA PHE A 49 16.67 -7.38 3.09
C PHE A 49 18.01 -6.97 2.47
N ALA A 50 18.28 -5.67 2.33
CA ALA A 50 19.57 -5.19 1.84
C ALA A 50 20.72 -5.71 2.71
N THR A 51 21.74 -6.28 2.06
CA THR A 51 22.96 -6.78 2.73
C THR A 51 24.10 -5.76 2.72
N THR A 52 23.94 -4.65 1.99
CA THR A 52 24.90 -3.55 1.94
C THR A 52 24.22 -2.22 2.22
N GLN A 53 24.99 -1.27 2.79
CA GLN A 53 24.50 0.07 3.11
C GLN A 53 24.07 0.86 1.86
N GLU A 54 24.74 0.64 0.73
CA GLU A 54 24.44 1.27 -0.55
C GLU A 54 23.11 0.76 -1.12
N ALA A 55 22.93 -0.57 -1.20
CA ALA A 55 21.67 -1.15 -1.66
C ALA A 55 20.47 -0.73 -0.80
N TYR A 56 20.66 -0.66 0.53
CA TYR A 56 19.65 -0.11 1.43
C TYR A 56 19.33 1.36 1.09
N ARG A 57 20.35 2.19 0.92
CA ARG A 57 20.20 3.63 0.65
C ARG A 57 19.46 3.85 -0.66
N ASP A 58 19.80 3.12 -1.70
CA ASP A 58 19.15 3.24 -3.01
C ASP A 58 17.68 2.82 -2.92
N ALA A 59 17.40 1.67 -2.30
CA ALA A 59 16.04 1.16 -2.15
C ALA A 59 15.14 2.08 -1.33
N VAL A 60 15.64 2.58 -0.19
CA VAL A 60 14.86 3.49 0.67
C VAL A 60 14.68 4.85 0.01
N THR A 61 15.67 5.34 -0.77
CA THR A 61 15.55 6.60 -1.53
C THR A 61 14.50 6.48 -2.63
N ASP A 62 14.51 5.40 -3.43
CA ASP A 62 13.51 5.13 -4.46
C ASP A 62 12.08 5.01 -3.89
N LEU A 63 11.96 4.34 -2.73
CA LEU A 63 10.71 4.18 -2.00
C LEU A 63 10.13 5.54 -1.61
N PHE A 64 10.89 6.35 -0.86
CA PHE A 64 10.40 7.64 -0.37
C PHE A 64 10.21 8.65 -1.49
N GLY A 65 11.03 8.63 -2.55
CA GLY A 65 10.78 9.44 -3.75
C GLY A 65 9.47 9.09 -4.44
N THR A 66 9.05 7.82 -4.41
CA THR A 66 7.73 7.42 -4.94
C THR A 66 6.60 7.79 -4.00
N LEU A 67 6.75 7.61 -2.69
CA LEU A 67 5.75 8.03 -1.70
C LEU A 67 5.49 9.54 -1.77
N ASP A 68 6.54 10.36 -1.93
CA ASP A 68 6.42 11.81 -2.08
C ASP A 68 5.64 12.19 -3.37
N LEU A 69 5.92 11.52 -4.49
CA LEU A 69 5.16 11.71 -5.73
C LEU A 69 3.68 11.33 -5.57
N LEU A 70 3.40 10.23 -4.87
CA LEU A 70 2.03 9.77 -4.64
C LEU A 70 1.27 10.70 -3.68
N GLU A 71 1.95 11.22 -2.66
CA GLU A 71 1.41 12.24 -1.75
C GLU A 71 0.95 13.49 -2.52
N GLU A 72 1.81 14.05 -3.37
CA GLU A 72 1.47 15.20 -4.22
C GLU A 72 0.31 14.88 -5.16
N ARG A 73 0.33 13.68 -5.78
CA ARG A 73 -0.72 13.25 -6.69
C ARG A 73 -2.09 13.16 -6.01
N LEU A 74 -2.13 12.64 -4.78
CA LEU A 74 -3.33 12.44 -3.98
C LEU A 74 -3.83 13.71 -3.30
N ALA A 75 -3.06 14.81 -3.34
CA ALA A 75 -3.52 16.12 -2.85
C ALA A 75 -4.77 16.64 -3.60
N THR A 76 -4.91 16.28 -4.89
CA THR A 76 -5.97 16.76 -5.77
C THR A 76 -6.87 15.67 -6.34
N ARG A 77 -6.56 14.40 -6.11
CA ARG A 77 -7.31 13.25 -6.66
C ARG A 77 -7.68 12.30 -5.55
N ARG A 78 -8.97 11.94 -5.40
CA ARG A 78 -9.41 11.02 -4.35
C ARG A 78 -8.62 9.71 -4.36
N TYR A 79 -8.44 9.12 -5.54
CA TYR A 79 -7.68 7.90 -5.83
C TYR A 79 -6.61 8.14 -6.90
N LEU A 80 -5.79 7.13 -7.18
CA LEU A 80 -4.60 7.29 -8.02
C LEU A 80 -4.91 7.79 -9.44
N LEU A 81 -6.06 7.45 -10.02
CA LEU A 81 -6.45 7.87 -11.38
C LEU A 81 -7.70 8.77 -11.41
N GLY A 82 -8.06 9.39 -10.28
CA GLY A 82 -9.17 10.34 -10.21
C GLY A 82 -10.14 10.03 -9.08
N THR A 83 -11.43 9.93 -9.38
CA THR A 83 -12.51 9.72 -8.39
C THR A 83 -12.97 8.27 -8.27
N LYS A 84 -12.51 7.38 -9.16
CA LYS A 84 -12.81 5.94 -9.12
C LYS A 84 -11.64 5.14 -8.59
N ILE A 85 -11.94 4.12 -7.79
CA ILE A 85 -10.96 3.12 -7.35
C ILE A 85 -10.61 2.22 -8.54
N THR A 86 -9.34 1.90 -8.69
CA THR A 86 -8.80 0.97 -9.69
C THR A 86 -7.97 -0.12 -9.01
N GLU A 87 -7.53 -1.13 -9.75
CA GLU A 87 -6.65 -2.17 -9.18
C GLU A 87 -5.30 -1.61 -8.68
N ALA A 88 -4.82 -0.51 -9.25
CA ALA A 88 -3.61 0.16 -8.78
C ALA A 88 -3.75 0.63 -7.34
N ASP A 89 -4.96 1.07 -6.96
CA ASP A 89 -5.24 1.54 -5.61
C ASP A 89 -5.17 0.38 -4.60
N TRP A 90 -5.77 -0.76 -4.94
CA TRP A 90 -5.71 -1.95 -4.11
C TRP A 90 -4.29 -2.52 -3.98
N ARG A 91 -3.52 -2.51 -5.07
CA ARG A 91 -2.11 -2.93 -5.06
C ARG A 91 -1.26 -2.04 -4.16
N LEU A 92 -1.50 -0.72 -4.15
CA LEU A 92 -0.83 0.20 -3.24
C LEU A 92 -1.28 0.01 -1.79
N PHE A 93 -2.59 -0.06 -1.55
CA PHE A 93 -3.20 -0.18 -0.21
C PHE A 93 -2.60 -1.32 0.60
N THR A 94 -2.41 -2.49 -0.02
CA THR A 94 -1.84 -3.65 0.67
C THR A 94 -0.43 -3.39 1.23
N THR A 95 0.35 -2.51 0.62
CA THR A 95 1.62 -2.07 1.18
C THR A 95 1.44 -0.98 2.25
N LEU A 96 0.59 0.01 1.99
CA LEU A 96 0.40 1.14 2.91
C LEU A 96 -0.14 0.69 4.28
N VAL A 97 -1.15 -0.19 4.31
CA VAL A 97 -1.74 -0.68 5.57
C VAL A 97 -0.75 -1.45 6.47
N ARG A 98 0.36 -1.93 5.89
CA ARG A 98 1.44 -2.64 6.59
C ARG A 98 2.65 -1.75 6.90
N PHE A 99 2.66 -0.51 6.40
CA PHE A 99 3.85 0.34 6.42
C PHE A 99 4.30 0.68 7.82
N ASP A 100 3.48 1.40 8.60
CA ASP A 100 3.84 1.79 9.96
C ASP A 100 3.91 0.60 10.94
N PRO A 101 2.98 -0.39 10.91
CA PRO A 101 3.05 -1.55 11.80
C PRO A 101 4.26 -2.46 11.61
N VAL A 102 4.86 -2.46 10.41
CA VAL A 102 5.92 -3.41 10.03
C VAL A 102 7.06 -2.70 9.31
N TYR A 103 6.84 -2.21 8.09
CA TYR A 103 7.93 -1.82 7.19
C TYR A 103 8.77 -0.65 7.72
N TYR A 104 8.14 0.30 8.40
CA TYR A 104 8.80 1.44 9.01
C TYR A 104 9.94 0.99 9.93
N GLY A 105 9.65 0.10 10.89
CA GLY A 105 10.65 -0.43 11.81
C GLY A 105 11.41 -1.64 11.26
N HIS A 106 10.70 -2.73 10.97
CA HIS A 106 11.28 -4.04 10.62
C HIS A 106 12.17 -3.97 9.37
N PHE A 107 11.70 -3.26 8.34
CA PHE A 107 12.43 -3.10 7.09
C PHE A 107 13.23 -1.80 7.02
N LYS A 108 13.34 -1.07 8.14
CA LYS A 108 14.10 0.19 8.24
C LYS A 108 13.63 1.23 7.21
N CYS A 109 12.37 1.19 6.79
CA CYS A 109 11.78 2.21 5.93
C CYS A 109 11.38 3.43 6.78
N ASN A 110 12.33 4.01 7.51
CA ASN A 110 12.06 4.90 8.65
C ASN A 110 12.38 6.39 8.41
N VAL A 111 12.37 6.85 7.15
CA VAL A 111 12.55 8.29 6.86
C VAL A 111 11.36 9.11 7.37
N ARG A 112 10.13 8.62 7.16
CA ARG A 112 8.85 9.19 7.63
C ARG A 112 7.83 8.06 7.85
N GLN A 113 6.93 8.22 8.82
CA GLN A 113 5.80 7.29 8.96
C GLN A 113 4.73 7.62 7.92
N LEU A 114 3.87 6.67 7.58
CA LEU A 114 2.71 6.87 6.72
C LEU A 114 1.76 7.89 7.32
N VAL A 115 1.54 7.87 8.64
CA VAL A 115 0.70 8.85 9.34
C VAL A 115 1.18 10.31 9.18
N ASP A 116 2.46 10.52 8.85
CA ASP A 116 3.04 11.85 8.62
C ASP A 116 2.73 12.39 7.20
N TYR A 117 2.16 11.55 6.32
CA TYR A 117 1.72 11.93 4.97
C TYR A 117 0.21 12.19 4.95
N PRO A 118 -0.26 13.45 4.97
CA PRO A 118 -1.69 13.72 5.14
C PRO A 118 -2.57 13.13 4.04
N ASN A 119 -2.14 13.15 2.78
CA ASN A 119 -2.94 12.59 1.68
C ASN A 119 -2.87 11.07 1.61
N LEU A 120 -1.68 10.47 1.72
CA LEU A 120 -1.52 9.01 1.76
C LEU A 120 -2.19 8.39 3.00
N TRP A 121 -2.13 9.05 4.15
CA TRP A 121 -2.80 8.60 5.37
C TRP A 121 -4.32 8.69 5.23
N GLY A 122 -4.84 9.82 4.72
CA GLY A 122 -6.26 9.94 4.39
C GLY A 122 -6.70 8.90 3.36
N TYR A 123 -5.88 8.65 2.34
CA TYR A 123 -6.15 7.68 1.26
C TYR A 123 -6.20 6.24 1.78
N THR A 124 -5.25 5.87 2.64
CA THR A 124 -5.21 4.54 3.25
C THR A 124 -6.43 4.30 4.13
N ARG A 125 -6.85 5.32 4.90
CA ARG A 125 -8.07 5.25 5.72
C ARG A 125 -9.35 5.19 4.89
N ASP A 126 -9.43 5.96 3.80
CA ASP A 126 -10.56 5.92 2.85
C ASP A 126 -10.76 4.49 2.31
N LEU A 127 -9.68 3.84 1.85
CA LEU A 127 -9.72 2.45 1.37
C LEU A 127 -9.98 1.44 2.48
N TYR A 128 -9.41 1.62 3.68
CA TYR A 128 -9.65 0.75 4.83
C TYR A 128 -11.13 0.76 5.25
N GLN A 129 -11.77 1.93 5.21
CA GLN A 129 -13.17 2.15 5.58
C GLN A 129 -14.15 1.79 4.45
N HIS A 130 -13.66 1.41 3.27
CA HIS A 130 -14.51 0.90 2.20
C HIS A 130 -15.25 -0.38 2.67
N PRO A 131 -16.56 -0.53 2.38
CA PRO A 131 -17.34 -1.68 2.83
C PRO A 131 -16.65 -3.02 2.56
N GLY A 132 -16.54 -3.84 3.60
CA GLY A 132 -15.91 -5.17 3.55
C GLY A 132 -14.39 -5.20 3.71
N ILE A 133 -13.68 -4.07 3.57
CA ILE A 133 -12.20 -4.08 3.55
C ILE A 133 -11.59 -4.22 4.95
N ALA A 134 -12.11 -3.52 5.96
CA ALA A 134 -11.57 -3.60 7.32
C ALA A 134 -11.48 -5.04 7.86
N GLY A 135 -12.47 -5.89 7.53
CA GLY A 135 -12.50 -7.31 7.92
C GLY A 135 -11.42 -8.18 7.25
N THR A 136 -10.71 -7.66 6.25
CA THR A 136 -9.61 -8.35 5.57
C THR A 136 -8.23 -8.04 6.17
N VAL A 137 -8.17 -7.10 7.13
CA VAL A 137 -6.91 -6.60 7.70
C VAL A 137 -6.77 -7.03 9.15
N ASP A 138 -5.88 -7.98 9.40
CA ASP A 138 -5.50 -8.44 10.75
C ASP A 138 -4.07 -7.97 11.07
N ILE A 139 -3.95 -6.81 11.73
CA ILE A 139 -2.67 -6.23 12.11
C ILE A 139 -1.87 -7.14 13.07
N PRO A 140 -2.47 -7.73 14.13
CA PRO A 140 -1.78 -8.72 14.95
C PRO A 140 -1.16 -9.88 14.14
N TYR A 141 -1.92 -10.49 13.23
CA TYR A 141 -1.44 -11.57 12.38
C TYR A 141 -0.31 -11.10 11.45
N ILE A 142 -0.48 -9.94 10.81
CA ILE A 142 0.54 -9.31 9.97
C ILE A 142 1.85 -9.14 10.77
N LYS A 143 1.79 -8.53 11.96
CA LYS A 143 2.98 -8.32 12.79
C LYS A 143 3.62 -9.64 13.21
N ALA A 144 2.83 -10.60 13.66
CA ALA A 144 3.33 -11.92 14.05
C ALA A 144 4.06 -12.61 12.89
N HIS A 145 3.54 -12.54 11.67
CA HIS A 145 4.17 -13.10 10.48
C HIS A 145 5.54 -12.45 10.20
N TYR A 146 5.60 -11.12 10.05
CA TYR A 146 6.84 -10.44 9.65
C TYR A 146 7.94 -10.51 10.71
N TYR A 147 7.59 -10.20 11.97
CA TYR A 147 8.57 -10.18 13.06
C TYR A 147 8.95 -11.59 13.50
N GLY A 148 8.08 -12.60 13.31
CA GLY A 148 8.33 -13.98 13.69
C GLY A 148 9.06 -14.82 12.65
N SER A 149 8.92 -14.52 11.35
CA SER A 149 9.42 -15.39 10.27
C SER A 149 10.77 -14.95 9.69
N HIS A 150 11.17 -13.68 9.85
CA HIS A 150 12.40 -13.15 9.25
C HIS A 150 13.58 -13.14 10.24
N GLU A 151 14.09 -14.32 10.61
CA GLU A 151 15.19 -14.47 11.59
C GLU A 151 16.47 -13.72 11.19
N THR A 152 16.73 -13.58 9.89
CA THR A 152 17.89 -12.83 9.38
C THR A 152 17.82 -11.33 9.68
N ILE A 153 16.61 -10.80 9.90
CA ILE A 153 16.35 -9.39 10.23
C ILE A 153 16.08 -9.24 11.73
N ASN A 154 15.32 -10.15 12.34
CA ASN A 154 14.90 -10.13 13.73
C ASN A 154 15.17 -11.49 14.42
N PRO A 155 16.42 -11.77 14.84
CA PRO A 155 16.81 -13.08 15.39
C PRO A 155 16.03 -13.50 16.63
N TYR A 156 15.60 -12.54 17.45
CA TYR A 156 14.87 -12.80 18.69
C TYR A 156 13.37 -12.94 18.50
N ARG A 157 12.86 -12.75 17.27
CA ARG A 157 11.44 -12.86 16.92
C ARG A 157 10.51 -11.98 17.78
N ILE A 158 11.05 -10.92 18.36
CA ILE A 158 10.28 -9.99 19.19
C ILE A 158 9.32 -9.22 18.29
N VAL A 159 8.04 -9.24 18.63
CA VAL A 159 7.00 -8.43 17.98
C VAL A 159 6.86 -7.13 18.78
N PRO A 160 7.09 -5.94 18.18
CA PRO A 160 6.94 -4.68 18.90
C PRO A 160 5.48 -4.45 19.29
N VAL A 161 5.25 -3.77 20.41
CA VAL A 161 3.91 -3.43 20.88
C VAL A 161 3.26 -2.40 19.95
N GLY A 162 3.94 -1.27 19.72
CA GLY A 162 3.47 -0.21 18.82
C GLY A 162 3.79 -0.45 17.33
N PRO A 163 3.54 0.55 16.48
CA PRO A 163 2.79 1.78 16.79
C PRO A 163 1.30 1.51 17.06
N GLU A 164 0.66 2.41 17.81
CA GLU A 164 -0.81 2.49 17.90
C GLU A 164 -1.32 3.22 16.66
N ILE A 165 -2.18 2.58 15.87
CA ILE A 165 -2.74 3.14 14.65
C ILE A 165 -4.23 2.89 14.63
N ASP A 166 -4.98 3.95 14.37
CA ASP A 166 -6.43 3.87 14.19
C ASP A 166 -6.79 4.24 12.74
N PHE A 167 -7.05 3.19 11.93
CA PHE A 167 -7.49 3.35 10.55
C PHE A 167 -8.96 3.79 10.43
N THR A 168 -9.72 3.84 11.53
CA THR A 168 -11.15 4.18 11.55
C THR A 168 -11.42 5.67 11.71
N ILE A 169 -10.39 6.47 12.02
CA ILE A 169 -10.50 7.94 12.11
C ILE A 169 -11.03 8.50 10.77
N PRO A 170 -12.01 9.43 10.77
CA PRO A 170 -12.51 10.05 9.55
C PRO A 170 -11.40 10.60 8.65
N HIS A 171 -11.48 10.27 7.36
CA HIS A 171 -10.40 10.51 6.39
C HIS A 171 -10.51 11.83 5.60
N ASP A 172 -11.67 12.49 5.61
CA ASP A 172 -11.96 13.76 4.90
C ASP A 172 -11.68 13.74 3.38
N ARG A 173 -11.57 12.55 2.76
CA ARG A 173 -11.30 12.45 1.32
C ARG A 173 -12.54 12.46 0.43
N SER A 174 -13.72 12.35 1.03
CA SER A 174 -15.00 12.46 0.30
C SER A 174 -15.15 13.82 -0.40
N ARG A 175 -14.54 14.89 0.12
CA ARG A 175 -14.52 16.23 -0.51
C ARG A 175 -13.85 16.28 -1.89
N LEU A 176 -13.07 15.27 -2.26
CA LEU A 176 -12.36 15.16 -3.55
C LEU A 176 -13.12 14.30 -4.57
N SER A 177 -14.38 13.97 -4.30
CA SER A 177 -15.21 13.09 -5.15
C SER A 177 -15.97 13.85 -6.24
N GLY A 178 -15.87 15.18 -6.29
CA GLY A 178 -16.60 16.06 -7.21
C GLY A 178 -15.84 17.34 -7.49
#